data_AF-A0A7S1K1D7-F1
#
_entry.id   AF-A0A7S1K1D7-F1
#
_cell.length_a   1.000
_cell.length_b   1.000
_cell.length_c   1.000
_cell.angle_alpha   90.00
_cell.angle_beta   90.00
_cell.angle_gamma   90.00
#
_symmetry.space_group_name_H-M   'P 1'
#
loop_
_entity.id
_entity.type
_entity.pdbx_description
1 polymer ?
#
loop_
_entity_poly.entity_id
_entity_poly.type
_entity_poly.pdbx_seq_one_letter_code
_entity_poly.pdbx_strand_id
1 'polypeptide(L)'
;MPQEDPPALTSTPAARGGASSLPPPLFIVGFLAWSTALTAVPTRRIPPPARRRADLLLMATQHEGLQIVTASSAEALRGWLKEHHQQKSSVWLRLFKKASSTPSVTYDEAVDELLCYGWIDSRVAKWDSESYLCVISPRRPRSNWSAINKRRVQKLIAQGKMTPAGQGAIDCAKDNGQWDALNGADSLTLPDDLAAAMQENPKAQEAWDKFPKSYKRGTLEWVLSAKRAATRERRIEEVVRLSGEGKRRGAAKAAPY
;
A
#
# COMPACT_ATOMS: atom_id res chain seq x y z
N MET A 1 57.35 -33.20 -18.00
CA MET A 1 57.24 -32.54 -19.32
C MET A 1 56.18 -31.44 -19.24
N PRO A 2 56.24 -30.40 -20.08
CA PRO A 2 55.76 -29.07 -19.74
C PRO A 2 54.35 -28.73 -20.26
N GLN A 3 53.87 -27.56 -19.81
CA GLN A 3 53.10 -26.49 -20.50
C GLN A 3 52.43 -26.81 -21.86
N GLU A 4 51.28 -26.23 -22.26
CA GLU A 4 50.99 -24.79 -22.39
C GLU A 4 49.48 -24.49 -22.52
N ASP A 5 49.05 -23.33 -22.01
CA ASP A 5 47.85 -22.61 -22.48
C ASP A 5 48.24 -21.64 -23.63
N PRO A 6 47.48 -21.60 -24.75
CA PRO A 6 47.54 -20.52 -25.74
C PRO A 6 46.20 -19.74 -25.85
N PRO A 7 46.18 -18.53 -26.45
CA PRO A 7 45.72 -17.37 -25.68
C PRO A 7 44.51 -16.59 -26.25
N ALA A 8 44.10 -15.56 -25.51
CA ALA A 8 43.01 -14.65 -25.85
C ALA A 8 43.29 -13.81 -27.12
N LEU A 9 42.24 -13.58 -27.92
CA LEU A 9 42.26 -12.69 -29.07
C LEU A 9 41.84 -11.26 -28.68
N THR A 10 42.78 -10.32 -28.76
CA THR A 10 42.53 -8.88 -28.63
C THR A 10 42.48 -8.20 -30.00
N SER A 11 41.42 -7.44 -30.28
CA SER A 11 41.25 -6.69 -31.53
C SER A 11 41.84 -5.27 -31.50
N THR A 12 42.62 -5.00 -32.55
CA THR A 12 43.25 -3.80 -33.14
C THR A 12 42.37 -2.51 -33.22
N PRO A 13 42.87 -1.35 -33.73
CA PRO A 13 43.67 -0.33 -33.03
C PRO A 13 43.03 1.08 -33.03
N ALA A 14 43.77 2.08 -32.55
CA ALA A 14 43.41 3.51 -32.59
C ALA A 14 43.72 4.22 -33.93
N ALA A 15 43.04 5.34 -34.18
CA ALA A 15 43.44 6.37 -35.14
C ALA A 15 43.20 7.79 -34.56
N ARG A 16 44.09 8.74 -34.86
CA ARG A 16 44.06 10.15 -34.41
C ARG A 16 43.86 11.10 -35.60
N GLY A 17 43.45 12.34 -35.31
CA GLY A 17 43.54 13.50 -36.21
C GLY A 17 42.16 14.10 -36.54
N GLY A 18 41.98 15.42 -36.64
CA GLY A 18 42.90 16.56 -36.45
C GLY A 18 42.11 17.87 -36.33
N ALA A 19 42.74 18.95 -35.85
CA ALA A 19 42.09 20.24 -35.57
C ALA A 19 42.25 21.27 -36.72
N SER A 20 41.79 22.52 -36.46
CA SER A 20 41.92 23.74 -37.30
C SER A 20 40.84 23.91 -38.39
N SER A 21 40.34 25.09 -38.76
CA SER A 21 40.51 26.49 -38.25
C SER A 21 39.47 27.43 -38.92
N LEU A 22 39.08 28.54 -38.26
CA LEU A 22 38.34 29.68 -38.86
C LEU A 22 39.31 30.72 -39.47
N PRO A 23 38.88 31.53 -40.46
CA PRO A 23 38.61 32.98 -40.20
C PRO A 23 37.48 33.64 -41.06
N PRO A 24 37.11 34.92 -40.83
CA PRO A 24 35.95 35.63 -41.44
C PRO A 24 36.32 36.68 -42.52
N PRO A 25 35.33 37.39 -43.13
CA PRO A 25 35.14 38.84 -42.88
C PRO A 25 33.64 39.27 -42.78
N LEU A 26 33.21 40.26 -41.95
CA LEU A 26 33.35 41.74 -42.02
C LEU A 26 32.55 42.46 -43.15
N PHE A 27 31.51 43.24 -42.79
CA PHE A 27 30.97 44.36 -43.57
C PHE A 27 30.26 45.43 -42.69
N ILE A 28 30.11 46.64 -43.26
CA ILE A 28 29.73 47.94 -42.67
C ILE A 28 28.77 48.62 -43.70
N VAL A 29 27.83 49.56 -43.45
CA VAL A 29 27.60 50.57 -42.39
C VAL A 29 26.08 50.82 -42.24
N GLY A 30 25.60 51.44 -41.14
CA GLY A 30 24.24 51.99 -41.12
C GLY A 30 23.69 52.53 -39.79
N PHE A 31 24.13 53.70 -39.33
CA PHE A 31 23.45 54.45 -38.26
C PHE A 31 22.46 55.45 -38.87
N LEU A 32 21.18 55.32 -38.54
CA LEU A 32 20.14 56.32 -38.81
C LEU A 32 19.22 56.38 -37.58
N ALA A 33 19.28 57.50 -36.86
CA ALA A 33 18.49 57.73 -35.66
C ALA A 33 17.12 58.31 -36.04
N TRP A 34 16.04 57.58 -35.76
CA TRP A 34 14.68 58.12 -35.73
C TRP A 34 14.13 58.03 -34.31
N SER A 35 13.65 59.16 -33.80
CA SER A 35 13.07 59.30 -32.46
C SER A 35 11.55 59.37 -32.57
N THR A 36 10.85 58.39 -32.01
CA THR A 36 9.38 58.44 -31.84
C THR A 36 8.94 57.75 -30.55
N ALA A 37 8.32 58.56 -29.67
CA ALA A 37 7.44 58.23 -28.55
C ALA A 37 7.41 56.78 -28.00
N LEU A 38 7.93 56.62 -26.77
CA LEU A 38 7.57 55.51 -25.88
C LEU A 38 6.10 55.62 -25.47
N THR A 39 5.20 54.94 -26.18
CA THR A 39 3.88 54.58 -25.64
C THR A 39 4.04 53.35 -24.75
N ALA A 40 3.63 53.46 -23.48
CA ALA A 40 3.68 52.36 -22.54
C ALA A 40 2.66 51.28 -22.95
N VAL A 41 3.12 50.22 -23.60
CA VAL A 41 2.30 49.03 -23.87
C VAL A 41 1.92 48.41 -22.51
N PRO A 42 0.61 48.24 -22.21
CA PRO A 42 0.21 47.63 -20.95
C PRO A 42 0.70 46.18 -20.92
N THR A 43 1.59 45.88 -19.98
CA THR A 43 2.09 44.52 -19.74
C THR A 43 0.95 43.64 -19.27
N ARG A 44 0.29 42.96 -20.21
CA ARG A 44 -0.53 41.78 -19.88
C ARG A 44 0.35 40.84 -19.08
N ARG A 45 0.00 40.60 -17.81
CA ARG A 45 0.59 39.51 -17.03
C ARG A 45 0.35 38.22 -17.80
N ILE A 46 1.40 37.68 -18.41
CA ILE A 46 1.37 36.34 -18.98
C ILE A 46 1.11 35.41 -17.79
N PRO A 47 -0.02 34.66 -17.76
CA PRO A 47 -0.23 33.69 -16.69
C PRO A 47 0.92 32.67 -16.73
N PRO A 48 1.38 32.15 -15.57
CA PRO A 48 2.43 31.15 -15.55
C PRO A 48 2.05 29.99 -16.49
N PRO A 49 2.99 29.43 -17.27
CA PRO A 49 2.68 28.40 -18.25
C PRO A 49 1.91 27.29 -17.55
N ALA A 50 0.73 26.95 -18.10
CA ALA A 50 -0.09 25.87 -17.56
C ALA A 50 0.78 24.62 -17.40
N ARG A 51 0.78 24.04 -16.19
CA ARG A 51 1.52 22.80 -15.89
C ARG A 51 1.22 21.80 -17.00
N ARG A 52 2.25 21.20 -17.60
CA ARG A 52 2.08 20.48 -18.86
C ARG A 52 1.07 19.36 -18.65
N ARG A 53 0.23 19.09 -19.66
CA ARG A 53 -0.83 18.07 -19.60
C ARG A 53 -0.27 16.69 -19.17
N ALA A 54 1.00 16.41 -19.50
CA ALA A 54 1.75 15.24 -19.04
C ALA A 54 1.97 15.21 -17.52
N ASP A 55 2.33 16.33 -16.88
CA ASP A 55 2.50 16.43 -15.42
C ASP A 55 1.17 16.19 -14.69
N LEU A 56 0.07 16.69 -15.27
CA LEU A 56 -1.30 16.43 -14.79
C LEU A 56 -1.72 14.96 -14.97
N LEU A 57 -1.31 14.29 -16.06
CA LEU A 57 -1.51 12.83 -16.21
C LEU A 57 -0.63 12.02 -15.24
N LEU A 58 0.60 12.44 -14.98
CA LEU A 58 1.48 11.78 -14.01
C LEU A 58 0.93 11.90 -12.58
N MET A 59 0.44 13.07 -12.19
CA MET A 59 -0.24 13.27 -10.90
C MET A 59 -1.59 12.56 -10.81
N ALA A 60 -2.22 12.20 -11.94
CA ALA A 60 -3.45 11.42 -11.97
C ALA A 60 -3.23 9.89 -11.86
N THR A 61 -1.99 9.41 -11.91
CA THR A 61 -1.65 7.97 -11.98
C THR A 61 -0.84 7.45 -10.79
N GLN A 62 -0.44 8.30 -9.83
CA GLN A 62 0.29 7.90 -8.63
C GLN A 62 -0.12 8.69 -7.37
N HIS A 63 -0.08 8.05 -6.21
CA HIS A 63 -0.23 8.69 -4.89
C HIS A 63 0.73 8.04 -3.88
N GLU A 64 1.46 8.85 -3.11
CA GLU A 64 2.51 8.39 -2.17
C GLU A 64 3.51 7.38 -2.79
N GLY A 65 3.87 7.58 -4.06
CA GLY A 65 4.81 6.72 -4.80
C GLY A 65 4.24 5.37 -5.26
N LEU A 66 2.96 5.08 -5.02
CA LEU A 66 2.28 3.89 -5.56
C LEU A 66 1.40 4.28 -6.75
N GLN A 67 1.31 3.40 -7.76
CA GLN A 67 0.39 3.58 -8.89
C GLN A 67 -1.07 3.56 -8.45
N ILE A 68 -1.92 4.33 -9.11
CA ILE A 68 -3.37 4.30 -8.95
C ILE A 68 -3.97 3.50 -10.12
N VAL A 69 -4.76 2.48 -9.78
CA VAL A 69 -5.55 1.68 -10.72
C VAL A 69 -7.04 1.87 -10.43
N THR A 70 -7.86 1.72 -11.47
CA THR A 70 -9.34 1.73 -11.38
C THR A 70 -9.88 0.44 -11.95
N ALA A 71 -11.05 0.01 -11.46
CA ALA A 71 -11.80 -1.10 -12.03
C ALA A 71 -13.29 -0.78 -12.00
N SER A 72 -13.97 -0.88 -13.14
CA SER A 72 -15.39 -0.54 -13.29
C SER A 72 -16.34 -1.61 -12.73
N SER A 73 -15.87 -2.85 -12.56
CA SER A 73 -16.61 -3.97 -11.97
C SER A 73 -15.66 -4.98 -11.32
N ALA A 74 -16.22 -6.00 -10.66
CA ALA A 74 -15.47 -7.14 -10.12
C ALA A 74 -14.67 -7.86 -11.22
N GLU A 75 -15.27 -8.06 -12.39
CA GLU A 75 -14.66 -8.72 -13.56
C GLU A 75 -13.48 -7.92 -14.11
N ALA A 76 -13.60 -6.59 -14.15
CA ALA A 76 -12.50 -5.71 -14.57
C ALA A 76 -11.30 -5.80 -13.59
N LEU A 77 -11.56 -5.83 -12.28
CA LEU A 77 -10.51 -6.04 -11.28
C LEU A 77 -9.92 -7.45 -11.38
N ARG A 78 -10.76 -8.47 -11.62
CA ARG A 78 -10.34 -9.87 -11.80
C ARG A 78 -9.45 -10.05 -13.03
N GLY A 79 -9.71 -9.29 -14.10
CA GLY A 79 -8.87 -9.20 -15.29
C GLY A 79 -7.51 -8.58 -14.98
N TRP A 80 -7.49 -7.42 -14.31
CA TRP A 80 -6.24 -6.78 -13.87
C TRP A 80 -5.41 -7.70 -12.96
N LEU A 81 -6.04 -8.34 -11.96
CA LEU A 81 -5.36 -9.29 -11.08
C LEU A 81 -4.81 -10.50 -11.85
N LYS A 82 -5.49 -11.01 -12.87
CA LYS A 82 -5.00 -12.11 -13.72
C LYS A 82 -3.61 -11.80 -14.29
N GLU A 83 -3.40 -10.58 -14.76
CA GLU A 83 -2.16 -10.12 -15.38
C GLU A 83 -1.11 -9.69 -14.34
N HIS A 84 -1.54 -9.13 -13.21
CA HIS A 84 -0.66 -8.44 -12.27
C HIS A 84 -0.44 -9.12 -10.91
N HIS A 85 -1.11 -10.22 -10.57
CA HIS A 85 -1.07 -10.82 -9.22
C HIS A 85 0.33 -11.27 -8.76
N GLN A 86 1.27 -11.51 -9.68
CA GLN A 86 2.64 -11.96 -9.36
C GLN A 86 3.62 -10.82 -9.06
N GLN A 87 3.22 -9.55 -9.26
CA GLN A 87 4.08 -8.41 -8.90
C GLN A 87 4.31 -8.36 -7.38
N LYS A 88 5.40 -7.72 -6.95
CA LYS A 88 5.74 -7.56 -5.52
C LYS A 88 5.31 -6.19 -4.94
N SER A 89 4.98 -5.25 -5.81
CA SER A 89 4.54 -3.88 -5.50
C SER A 89 3.08 -3.83 -5.05
N SER A 90 2.81 -2.97 -4.07
CA SER A 90 1.44 -2.52 -3.77
C SER A 90 0.99 -1.48 -4.79
N VAL A 91 -0.32 -1.34 -4.99
CA VAL A 91 -0.94 -0.24 -5.74
C VAL A 91 -2.12 0.34 -4.97
N TRP A 92 -2.57 1.54 -5.32
CA TRP A 92 -3.85 2.08 -4.88
C TRP A 92 -4.95 1.67 -5.85
N LEU A 93 -5.97 0.97 -5.36
CA LEU A 93 -7.24 0.84 -6.07
C LEU A 93 -8.11 2.07 -5.74
N ARG A 94 -8.46 2.87 -6.76
CA ARG A 94 -9.42 3.96 -6.62
C ARG A 94 -10.83 3.41 -6.75
N LEU A 95 -11.62 3.60 -5.69
CA LEU A 95 -12.99 3.15 -5.53
C LEU A 95 -13.91 4.37 -5.56
N PHE A 96 -14.88 4.39 -6.48
CA PHE A 96 -15.88 5.45 -6.53
C PHE A 96 -17.03 5.14 -5.57
N LYS A 97 -17.61 6.20 -4.99
CA LYS A 97 -18.75 6.14 -4.06
C LYS A 97 -20.01 5.87 -4.86
N LYS A 98 -21.00 5.21 -4.25
CA LYS A 98 -22.30 4.88 -4.88
C LYS A 98 -23.08 6.06 -5.49
N ALA A 99 -22.75 7.30 -5.09
CA ALA A 99 -23.37 8.52 -5.61
C ALA A 99 -22.60 9.17 -6.79
N SER A 100 -21.41 8.66 -7.15
CA SER A 100 -20.72 9.06 -8.38
C SER A 100 -21.41 8.43 -9.58
N SER A 101 -21.41 9.13 -10.71
CA SER A 101 -21.81 8.58 -12.01
C SER A 101 -20.76 7.65 -12.64
N THR A 102 -19.56 7.55 -12.05
CA THR A 102 -18.46 6.71 -12.55
C THR A 102 -18.62 5.26 -12.07
N PRO A 103 -18.74 4.26 -12.96
CA PRO A 103 -18.79 2.85 -12.58
C PRO A 103 -17.53 2.41 -11.82
N SER A 104 -17.71 1.61 -10.78
CA SER A 104 -16.61 1.13 -9.93
C SER A 104 -16.98 -0.20 -9.29
N VAL A 105 -16.00 -1.10 -9.18
CA VAL A 105 -16.06 -2.23 -8.26
C VAL A 105 -16.35 -1.72 -6.84
N THR A 106 -17.20 -2.40 -6.09
CA THR A 106 -17.43 -2.10 -4.67
C THR A 106 -16.28 -2.61 -3.82
N TYR A 107 -16.14 -2.09 -2.60
CA TYR A 107 -15.12 -2.57 -1.66
C TYR A 107 -15.26 -4.07 -1.35
N ASP A 108 -16.49 -4.56 -1.17
CA ASP A 108 -16.72 -5.97 -0.84
C ASP A 108 -16.38 -6.91 -1.99
N GLU A 109 -16.70 -6.52 -3.23
CA GLU A 109 -16.28 -7.24 -4.44
C GLU A 109 -14.77 -7.18 -4.62
N ALA A 110 -14.15 -6.03 -4.35
CA ALA A 110 -12.70 -5.89 -4.43
C ALA A 110 -11.99 -6.83 -3.45
N VAL A 111 -12.43 -6.90 -2.19
CA VAL A 111 -11.89 -7.85 -1.21
C VAL A 111 -12.09 -9.30 -1.67
N ASP A 112 -13.26 -9.67 -2.19
CA ASP A 112 -13.54 -11.02 -2.68
C ASP A 112 -12.60 -11.40 -3.86
N GLU A 113 -12.39 -10.52 -4.83
CA GLU A 113 -11.49 -10.78 -5.98
C GLU A 113 -10.00 -10.74 -5.58
N LEU A 114 -9.58 -9.87 -4.65
CA LEU A 114 -8.23 -9.88 -4.08
C LEU A 114 -7.92 -11.22 -3.39
N LEU A 115 -8.84 -11.74 -2.58
CA LEU A 115 -8.69 -13.04 -1.93
C LEU A 115 -8.54 -14.18 -2.95
N CYS A 116 -9.27 -14.12 -4.08
CA CYS A 116 -9.16 -15.12 -5.15
C CYS A 116 -7.74 -15.21 -5.75
N TYR A 117 -6.93 -14.16 -5.68
CA TYR A 117 -5.56 -14.09 -6.21
C TYR A 117 -4.47 -14.06 -5.14
N GLY A 118 -4.80 -14.25 -3.86
CA GLY A 118 -3.82 -14.24 -2.77
C GLY A 118 -3.36 -12.83 -2.40
N TRP A 119 -4.18 -11.82 -2.67
CA TRP A 119 -3.93 -10.42 -2.34
C TRP A 119 -4.71 -10.00 -1.06
N ILE A 120 -4.46 -8.78 -0.61
CA ILE A 120 -5.16 -8.14 0.50
C ILE A 120 -5.20 -6.62 0.32
N ASP A 121 -6.29 -6.02 0.77
CA ASP A 121 -6.43 -4.59 1.06
C ASP A 121 -5.65 -4.17 2.33
N SER A 122 -5.57 -2.86 2.60
CA SER A 122 -4.98 -2.36 3.85
C SER A 122 -5.48 -0.96 4.22
N ARG A 123 -4.66 0.08 3.99
CA ARG A 123 -5.00 1.46 4.34
C ARG A 123 -5.89 2.10 3.28
N VAL A 124 -6.82 2.93 3.73
CA VAL A 124 -7.65 3.78 2.87
C VAL A 124 -7.25 5.25 2.99
N ALA A 125 -7.39 6.01 1.90
CA ALA A 125 -7.14 7.45 1.85
C ALA A 125 -8.29 8.16 1.13
N LYS A 126 -8.66 9.36 1.58
CA LYS A 126 -9.59 10.23 0.84
C LYS A 126 -8.89 10.70 -0.43
N TRP A 127 -9.60 10.70 -1.56
CA TRP A 127 -9.08 11.22 -2.84
C TRP A 127 -9.81 12.49 -3.25
N ASP A 128 -11.13 12.41 -3.41
CA ASP A 128 -11.97 13.54 -3.82
C ASP A 128 -13.42 13.42 -3.29
N SER A 129 -14.31 14.29 -3.79
CA SER A 129 -15.75 14.30 -3.48
C SER A 129 -16.45 13.00 -3.88
N GLU A 130 -15.96 12.28 -4.88
CA GLU A 130 -16.62 11.13 -5.50
C GLU A 130 -15.96 9.77 -5.20
N SER A 131 -14.72 9.76 -4.72
CA SER A 131 -13.90 8.55 -4.64
C SER A 131 -12.92 8.55 -3.46
N TYR A 132 -12.36 7.39 -3.19
CA TYR A 132 -11.32 7.15 -2.20
C TYR A 132 -10.34 6.10 -2.74
N LEU A 133 -9.14 6.05 -2.16
CA LEU A 133 -8.14 5.04 -2.50
C LEU A 133 -8.09 3.96 -1.42
N CYS A 134 -7.79 2.73 -1.82
CA CYS A 134 -7.48 1.61 -0.94
C CYS A 134 -6.17 0.96 -1.41
N VAL A 135 -5.16 0.81 -0.55
CA VAL A 135 -3.93 0.07 -0.93
C VAL A 135 -4.26 -1.41 -1.03
N ILE A 136 -4.06 -1.97 -2.22
CA ILE A 136 -4.11 -3.40 -2.49
C ILE A 136 -2.69 -3.94 -2.72
N SER A 137 -2.43 -5.16 -2.26
CA SER A 137 -1.09 -5.74 -2.30
C SER A 137 -1.09 -7.27 -2.28
N PRO A 138 -0.04 -7.94 -2.78
CA PRO A 138 0.17 -9.37 -2.56
C PRO A 138 0.22 -9.67 -1.06
N ARG A 139 -0.47 -10.73 -0.62
CA ARG A 139 -0.44 -11.14 0.78
C ARG A 139 0.94 -11.67 1.14
N ARG A 140 1.57 -11.06 2.15
CA ARG A 140 2.84 -11.55 2.70
C ARG A 140 2.60 -12.92 3.37
N PRO A 141 3.53 -13.89 3.27
CA PRO A 141 3.38 -15.21 3.90
C PRO A 141 3.06 -15.15 5.40
N ARG A 142 3.66 -14.19 6.10
CA ARG A 142 3.45 -13.96 7.54
C ARG A 142 2.37 -12.91 7.83
N SER A 143 1.25 -12.96 7.11
CA SER A 143 0.07 -12.12 7.35
C SER A 143 -1.04 -12.94 8.00
N ASN A 144 -1.58 -12.45 9.10
CA ASN A 144 -2.70 -13.08 9.80
C ASN A 144 -3.97 -13.14 8.92
N TRP A 145 -4.85 -14.11 9.24
CA TRP A 145 -6.16 -14.26 8.61
C TRP A 145 -7.28 -14.08 9.63
N SER A 146 -8.15 -13.10 9.39
CA SER A 146 -9.33 -12.81 10.21
C SER A 146 -10.49 -13.76 9.88
N ALA A 147 -11.37 -14.05 10.85
CA ALA A 147 -12.57 -14.87 10.61
C ALA A 147 -13.47 -14.38 9.46
N ILE A 148 -13.51 -13.07 9.15
CA ILE A 148 -14.26 -12.58 7.98
C ILE A 148 -13.60 -12.99 6.65
N ASN A 149 -12.26 -12.92 6.56
CA ASN A 149 -11.53 -13.33 5.36
C ASN A 149 -11.56 -14.86 5.18
N LYS A 150 -11.51 -15.63 6.27
CA LYS A 150 -11.71 -17.09 6.22
C LYS A 150 -13.11 -17.45 5.66
N ARG A 151 -14.17 -16.78 6.12
CA ARG A 151 -15.54 -16.99 5.61
C ARG A 151 -15.69 -16.59 4.14
N ARG A 152 -15.08 -15.48 3.71
CA ARG A 152 -15.02 -15.10 2.28
C ARG A 152 -14.31 -16.17 1.45
N VAL A 153 -13.13 -16.64 1.89
CA VAL A 153 -12.41 -17.74 1.22
C VAL A 153 -13.28 -18.99 1.06
N GLN A 154 -13.97 -19.44 2.13
CA GLN A 154 -14.86 -20.61 2.07
C GLN A 154 -15.96 -20.43 1.00
N LYS A 155 -16.63 -19.27 0.99
CA LYS A 155 -17.63 -18.91 -0.04
C LYS A 155 -17.02 -18.92 -1.45
N LEU A 156 -15.84 -18.33 -1.64
CA LEU A 156 -15.19 -18.21 -2.96
C LEU A 156 -14.68 -19.54 -3.50
N ILE A 157 -14.23 -20.45 -2.63
CA ILE A 157 -13.90 -21.83 -3.00
C ILE A 157 -15.19 -22.57 -3.42
N ALA A 158 -16.25 -22.51 -2.63
CA ALA A 158 -17.53 -23.15 -2.94
C ALA A 158 -18.18 -22.62 -4.25
N GLN A 159 -17.89 -21.37 -4.62
CA GLN A 159 -18.32 -20.76 -5.88
C GLN A 159 -17.39 -21.05 -7.08
N GLY A 160 -16.32 -21.83 -6.91
CA GLY A 160 -15.33 -22.09 -7.97
C GLY A 160 -14.54 -20.85 -8.40
N LYS A 161 -14.58 -19.75 -7.62
CA LYS A 161 -13.91 -18.48 -7.93
C LYS A 161 -12.44 -18.44 -7.51
N MET A 162 -12.02 -19.29 -6.58
CA MET A 162 -10.64 -19.33 -6.07
C MET A 162 -9.65 -19.71 -7.19
N THR A 163 -8.55 -18.96 -7.33
CA THR A 163 -7.48 -19.30 -8.31
C THR A 163 -6.33 -20.03 -7.63
N PRO A 164 -5.41 -20.68 -8.38
CA PRO A 164 -4.21 -21.29 -7.80
C PRO A 164 -3.36 -20.31 -6.98
N ALA A 165 -3.32 -19.03 -7.33
CA ALA A 165 -2.58 -18.01 -6.56
C ALA A 165 -3.23 -17.73 -5.19
N GLY A 166 -4.56 -17.64 -5.14
CA GLY A 166 -5.30 -17.52 -3.89
C GLY A 166 -5.19 -18.77 -3.03
N GLN A 167 -5.28 -19.95 -3.64
CA GLN A 167 -5.12 -21.23 -2.96
C GLN A 167 -3.72 -21.38 -2.35
N GLY A 168 -2.65 -21.07 -3.11
CA GLY A 168 -1.28 -21.08 -2.59
C GLY A 168 -1.05 -20.11 -1.42
N ALA A 169 -1.73 -18.96 -1.39
CA ALA A 169 -1.69 -18.04 -0.24
C ALA A 169 -2.45 -18.57 0.99
N ILE A 170 -3.49 -19.37 0.79
CA ILE A 170 -4.23 -20.07 1.86
C ILE A 170 -3.39 -21.21 2.44
N ASP A 171 -2.80 -22.04 1.59
CA ASP A 171 -2.05 -23.22 2.02
C ASP A 171 -0.75 -22.83 2.71
N CYS A 172 0.01 -21.88 2.15
CA CYS A 172 1.16 -21.27 2.82
C CYS A 172 0.81 -20.73 4.23
N ALA A 173 -0.38 -20.17 4.41
CA ALA A 173 -0.84 -19.67 5.71
C ALA A 173 -1.26 -20.78 6.68
N LYS A 174 -1.74 -21.94 6.21
CA LYS A 174 -1.97 -23.12 7.05
C LYS A 174 -0.62 -23.70 7.49
N ASP A 175 0.28 -23.94 6.54
CA ASP A 175 1.60 -24.55 6.77
C ASP A 175 2.44 -23.76 7.79
N ASN A 176 2.34 -22.43 7.76
CA ASN A 176 3.06 -21.55 8.69
C ASN A 176 2.22 -21.08 9.90
N GLY A 177 1.03 -21.65 10.11
CA GLY A 177 0.13 -21.39 11.24
C GLY A 177 -0.54 -20.01 11.25
N GLN A 178 -0.29 -19.12 10.28
CA GLN A 178 -0.90 -17.78 10.21
C GLN A 178 -2.39 -17.80 9.86
N TRP A 179 -2.89 -18.92 9.33
CA TRP A 179 -4.32 -19.18 9.21
C TRP A 179 -4.96 -19.13 10.60
N ASP A 180 -4.49 -19.90 11.57
CA ASP A 180 -5.13 -20.05 12.89
C ASP A 180 -4.58 -19.14 13.99
N ALA A 181 -3.54 -18.36 13.72
CA ALA A 181 -2.91 -17.41 14.65
C ALA A 181 -3.85 -16.38 15.30
N LEU A 182 -5.06 -16.16 14.78
CA LEU A 182 -6.08 -15.27 15.37
C LEU A 182 -7.31 -15.99 15.94
N ASN A 183 -7.38 -17.33 15.91
CA ASN A 183 -8.55 -18.06 16.38
C ASN A 183 -8.88 -17.74 17.85
N GLY A 184 -7.86 -17.64 18.71
CA GLY A 184 -8.03 -17.23 20.11
C GLY A 184 -8.60 -15.82 20.29
N ALA A 185 -8.25 -14.87 19.40
CA ALA A 185 -8.88 -13.56 19.42
C ALA A 185 -10.35 -13.63 19.01
N ASP A 186 -10.67 -14.41 17.97
CA ASP A 186 -12.03 -14.54 17.44
C ASP A 186 -12.95 -15.35 18.39
N SER A 187 -12.42 -16.30 19.18
CA SER A 187 -13.12 -16.99 20.28
C SER A 187 -13.13 -16.24 21.61
N LEU A 188 -12.45 -15.09 21.71
CA LEU A 188 -12.22 -14.32 22.94
C LEU A 188 -11.44 -15.06 24.04
N THR A 189 -10.67 -16.09 23.67
CA THR A 189 -9.81 -16.85 24.58
C THR A 189 -8.57 -16.03 24.94
N LEU A 190 -8.29 -15.90 26.24
CA LEU A 190 -7.03 -15.33 26.73
C LEU A 190 -5.88 -16.31 26.44
N PRO A 191 -4.77 -15.87 25.82
CA PRO A 191 -3.53 -16.65 25.79
C PRO A 191 -2.95 -16.80 27.19
N ASP A 192 -2.28 -17.91 27.45
CA ASP A 192 -1.83 -18.33 28.80
C ASP A 192 -1.01 -17.27 29.54
N ASP A 193 -0.12 -16.57 28.84
CA ASP A 193 0.72 -15.50 29.39
C ASP A 193 -0.07 -14.23 29.76
N LEU A 194 -1.07 -13.86 28.95
CA LEU A 194 -2.01 -12.78 29.31
C LEU A 194 -2.96 -13.22 30.44
N ALA A 195 -3.35 -14.49 30.49
CA ALA A 195 -4.19 -15.03 31.57
C ALA A 195 -3.44 -15.01 32.91
N ALA A 196 -2.19 -15.46 32.95
CA ALA A 196 -1.33 -15.40 34.13
C ALA A 196 -1.14 -13.95 34.60
N ALA A 197 -0.78 -13.02 33.70
CA ALA A 197 -0.60 -11.61 34.04
C ALA A 197 -1.90 -10.91 34.51
N MET A 198 -3.08 -11.40 34.12
CA MET A 198 -4.36 -10.93 34.67
C MET A 198 -4.66 -11.50 36.06
N GLN A 199 -4.26 -12.74 36.37
CA GLN A 199 -4.44 -13.34 37.69
C GLN A 199 -3.64 -12.60 38.77
N GLU A 200 -2.46 -12.09 38.44
CA GLU A 200 -1.65 -11.23 39.32
C GLU A 200 -2.31 -9.86 39.62
N ASN A 201 -3.33 -9.46 38.86
CA ASN A 201 -4.05 -8.20 39.05
C ASN A 201 -5.58 -8.41 38.97
N PRO A 202 -6.24 -8.84 40.06
CA PRO A 202 -7.68 -9.10 40.09
C PRO A 202 -8.55 -7.92 39.62
N LYS A 203 -8.12 -6.67 39.88
CA LYS A 203 -8.81 -5.47 39.38
C LYS A 203 -8.79 -5.38 37.86
N ALA A 204 -7.67 -5.75 37.23
CA ALA A 204 -7.54 -5.83 35.79
C ALA A 204 -8.44 -6.93 35.20
N GLN A 205 -8.49 -8.11 35.83
CA GLN A 205 -9.39 -9.20 35.43
C GLN A 205 -10.87 -8.79 35.52
N GLU A 206 -11.31 -8.22 36.64
CA GLU A 206 -12.69 -7.74 36.81
C GLU A 206 -13.10 -6.68 35.78
N ALA A 207 -12.21 -5.73 35.49
CA ALA A 207 -12.45 -4.69 34.49
C ALA A 207 -12.45 -5.27 33.07
N TRP A 208 -11.52 -6.19 32.78
CA TRP A 208 -11.47 -6.93 31.54
C TRP A 208 -12.80 -7.65 31.29
N ASP A 209 -13.33 -8.37 32.27
CA ASP A 209 -14.54 -9.16 32.10
C ASP A 209 -15.76 -8.31 31.72
N LYS A 210 -15.84 -7.09 32.26
CA LYS A 210 -16.87 -6.08 31.97
C LYS A 210 -16.69 -5.37 30.61
N PHE A 211 -15.56 -5.54 29.90
CA PHE A 211 -15.35 -4.87 28.61
C PHE A 211 -16.13 -5.49 27.43
N PRO A 212 -16.56 -4.69 26.44
CA PRO A 212 -17.28 -5.17 25.26
C PRO A 212 -16.48 -6.21 24.46
N LYS A 213 -17.18 -7.21 23.89
CA LYS A 213 -16.60 -8.27 23.05
C LYS A 213 -15.71 -7.73 21.91
N SER A 214 -16.11 -6.63 21.27
CA SER A 214 -15.34 -5.97 20.21
C SER A 214 -13.98 -5.43 20.70
N TYR A 215 -13.94 -4.83 21.89
CA TYR A 215 -12.70 -4.37 22.53
C TYR A 215 -11.79 -5.54 22.92
N LYS A 216 -12.37 -6.60 23.50
CA LYS A 216 -11.63 -7.83 23.83
C LYS A 216 -10.98 -8.42 22.56
N ARG A 217 -11.77 -8.65 21.50
CA ARG A 217 -11.28 -9.17 20.20
C ARG A 217 -10.12 -8.34 19.64
N GLY A 218 -10.30 -7.01 19.55
CA GLY A 218 -9.29 -6.10 19.03
C GLY A 218 -8.05 -5.92 19.91
N THR A 219 -8.12 -6.29 21.19
CA THR A 219 -6.97 -6.31 22.10
C THR A 219 -6.23 -7.64 22.02
N LEU A 220 -6.95 -8.77 21.96
CA LEU A 220 -6.38 -10.09 21.73
C LEU A 220 -5.67 -10.17 20.36
N GLU A 221 -6.27 -9.66 19.29
CA GLU A 221 -5.64 -9.59 17.96
C GLU A 221 -4.35 -8.73 17.99
N TRP A 222 -4.33 -7.67 18.80
CA TRP A 222 -3.14 -6.86 19.00
C TRP A 222 -2.06 -7.59 19.81
N VAL A 223 -2.40 -8.39 20.83
CA VAL A 223 -1.40 -9.21 21.55
C VAL A 223 -0.88 -10.36 20.66
N LEU A 224 -1.77 -11.10 19.98
CA LEU A 224 -1.43 -12.24 19.12
C LEU A 224 -0.63 -11.84 17.86
N SER A 225 -0.82 -10.63 17.32
CA SER A 225 -0.04 -10.13 16.17
C SER A 225 1.41 -9.73 16.50
N ALA A 226 1.84 -9.83 17.76
CA ALA A 226 3.21 -9.50 18.17
C ALA A 226 4.21 -10.58 17.75
N LYS A 227 5.05 -10.28 16.74
CA LYS A 227 6.04 -11.22 16.17
C LYS A 227 7.34 -11.37 16.98
N ARG A 228 7.53 -10.59 18.04
CA ARG A 228 8.74 -10.58 18.90
C ARG A 228 8.30 -10.68 20.36
N ALA A 229 8.97 -11.52 21.15
CA ALA A 229 8.66 -11.75 22.56
C ALA A 229 8.55 -10.43 23.37
N ALA A 230 9.60 -9.59 23.36
CA ALA A 230 9.58 -8.29 24.04
C ALA A 230 8.48 -7.32 23.54
N THR A 231 7.97 -7.48 22.31
CA THR A 231 6.80 -6.71 21.86
C THR A 231 5.49 -7.28 22.40
N ARG A 232 5.42 -8.60 22.62
CA ARG A 232 4.25 -9.28 23.18
C ARG A 232 4.12 -8.99 24.67
N GLU A 233 5.19 -9.17 25.42
CA GLU A 233 5.34 -8.82 26.84
C GLU A 233 4.89 -7.39 27.13
N ARG A 234 5.50 -6.40 26.48
CA ARG A 234 5.10 -4.98 26.60
C ARG A 234 3.62 -4.71 26.25
N ARG A 235 3.03 -5.50 25.34
CA ARG A 235 1.59 -5.40 25.01
C ARG A 235 0.72 -6.00 26.11
N ILE A 236 1.14 -7.09 26.75
CA ILE A 236 0.46 -7.72 27.88
C ILE A 236 0.49 -6.78 29.09
N GLU A 237 1.67 -6.26 29.46
CA GLU A 237 1.83 -5.25 30.52
C GLU A 237 0.90 -4.04 30.32
N GLU A 238 0.87 -3.48 29.10
CA GLU A 238 0.03 -2.33 28.76
C GLU A 238 -1.47 -2.66 28.89
N VAL A 239 -1.90 -3.88 28.55
CA VAL A 239 -3.29 -4.33 28.70
C VAL A 239 -3.66 -4.54 30.16
N VAL A 240 -2.82 -5.21 30.95
CA VAL A 240 -3.07 -5.44 32.38
C VAL A 240 -3.11 -4.11 33.14
N ARG A 241 -2.13 -3.22 32.94
CA ARG A 241 -2.10 -1.90 33.56
C ARG A 241 -3.34 -1.07 33.22
N LEU A 242 -3.68 -0.94 31.94
CA LEU A 242 -4.85 -0.16 31.54
C LEU A 242 -6.15 -0.75 32.07
N SER A 243 -6.29 -2.08 32.09
CA SER A 243 -7.47 -2.75 32.64
C SER A 243 -7.57 -2.53 34.15
N GLY A 244 -6.46 -2.58 34.89
CA GLY A 244 -6.42 -2.26 36.33
C GLY A 244 -6.78 -0.81 36.65
N GLU A 245 -6.56 0.11 35.70
CA GLU A 245 -7.04 1.51 35.75
C GLU A 245 -8.50 1.68 35.29
N GLY A 246 -9.20 0.60 34.89
CA GLY A 246 -10.53 0.65 34.28
C GLY A 246 -10.57 1.23 32.86
N LYS A 247 -9.41 1.47 32.25
CA LYS A 247 -9.25 2.15 30.96
C LYS A 247 -9.13 1.17 29.80
N ARG A 248 -9.50 1.64 28.61
CA ARG A 248 -9.39 0.89 27.36
C ARG A 248 -8.20 1.38 26.54
N ARG A 249 -7.43 0.44 25.95
CA ARG A 249 -6.40 0.73 24.95
C ARG A 249 -7.00 1.57 23.81
N GLY A 250 -6.41 2.73 23.55
CA GLY A 250 -6.88 3.68 22.53
C GLY A 250 -7.95 4.70 22.98
N ALA A 251 -8.42 4.67 24.23
CA ALA A 251 -9.40 5.64 24.73
C ALA A 251 -8.88 7.09 24.76
N ALA A 252 -7.56 7.29 24.85
CA ALA A 252 -6.91 8.61 24.89
C ALA A 252 -6.89 9.38 23.54
N LYS A 253 -7.80 9.07 22.60
CA LYS A 253 -7.94 9.79 21.31
C LYS A 253 -9.36 10.27 21.00
N ALA A 254 -10.29 10.14 21.94
CA ALA A 254 -11.54 10.89 21.89
C ALA A 254 -11.34 12.25 22.57
N ALA A 255 -10.91 13.25 21.80
CA ALA A 255 -11.24 14.62 22.18
C ALA A 255 -12.77 14.77 22.09
N PRO A 256 -13.42 15.49 23.02
CA PRO A 256 -14.82 15.84 22.84
C PRO A 256 -14.96 16.70 21.58
N TYR A 257 -15.94 16.35 20.74
CA TYR A 257 -16.49 17.22 19.70
C TYR A 257 -17.43 18.25 20.32
#